data_AF-A0A1Q6CIB2-F1
#
_entry.id   AF-A0A1Q6CIB2-F1
#
_cell.length_a   1.000
_cell.length_b   1.000
_cell.length_c   1.000
_cell.angle_alpha   90.00
_cell.angle_beta   90.00
_cell.angle_gamma   90.00
#
_symmetry.space_group_name_H-M   'P 1'
#
loop_
_entity.id
_entity.type
_entity.pdbx_description
1 polymer ?
#
loop_
_entity_poly.entity_id
_entity_poly.type
_entity_poly.pdbx_seq_one_letter_code
_entity_poly.pdbx_strand_id
1 'polypeptide(L)'
;MRYVCLMCTVLFWHTASADKITITTAPWQPYVSHEHAGSAVALLEQVFSQNNTEITWLRQNYDLAFQQISRKEKLASFPYFKTAERAKKVLYSAPIFQVTSHIYFNRQYSQQIEQAELSKYRIGKVAGYSYGENIDKLVEKAKIFNSEDAALQALLEGDIDYLPMTESVMNYILNNQFKQQKLLIKPLEDIRDTKSLHLIAADNKQGRALVKTLNELLEQVVDLKSFVLSPEQLTIEPDIAKLITSEGYPAILAQTDLTENAAFYTLAQGTKVLVIEWSDVLLKPSKSDRIYKNMMDVSKVVILNGPLVGKEVYVRNMHIELI
;
A
#
# COMPACT_ATOMS: atom_id res chain seq x y z
N MET A 1 49.63 -54.55 34.85
CA MET A 1 49.05 -54.43 33.49
C MET A 1 48.05 -53.30 33.50
N ARG A 2 48.22 -52.32 32.60
CA ARG A 2 47.39 -51.11 32.45
C ARG A 2 46.10 -51.49 31.70
N TYR A 3 44.94 -51.02 32.18
CA TYR A 3 43.74 -50.90 31.35
C TYR A 3 43.20 -49.48 31.52
N VAL A 4 43.46 -48.64 30.53
CA VAL A 4 42.84 -47.32 30.38
C VAL A 4 41.54 -47.56 29.61
N CYS A 5 40.41 -47.33 30.27
CA CYS A 5 39.08 -47.44 29.67
C CYS A 5 38.82 -46.16 28.86
N LEU A 6 38.89 -46.27 27.53
CA LEU A 6 38.61 -45.17 26.61
C LEU A 6 37.08 -44.97 26.53
N MET A 7 36.56 -44.02 27.30
CA MET A 7 35.14 -43.68 27.30
C MET A 7 34.85 -42.85 26.04
N CYS A 8 34.30 -43.51 25.02
CA CYS A 8 33.93 -42.92 23.74
C CYS A 8 32.60 -42.14 23.90
N THR A 9 32.67 -40.83 24.09
CA THR A 9 31.51 -39.94 24.08
C THR A 9 31.00 -39.79 22.65
N VAL A 10 29.96 -40.53 22.31
CA VAL A 10 29.20 -40.35 21.06
C VAL A 10 28.40 -39.06 21.16
N LEU A 11 28.93 -37.98 20.59
CA LEU A 11 28.17 -36.75 20.34
C LEU A 11 27.12 -37.06 19.28
N PHE A 12 25.88 -37.30 19.72
CA PHE A 12 24.72 -37.31 18.83
C PHE A 12 24.55 -35.90 18.26
N TRP A 13 25.06 -35.67 17.05
CA TRP A 13 24.66 -34.53 16.24
C TRP A 13 23.20 -34.70 15.88
N HIS A 14 22.29 -34.07 16.63
CA HIS A 14 20.94 -33.83 16.15
C HIS A 14 21.07 -32.90 14.94
N THR A 15 20.99 -33.47 13.74
CA THR A 15 20.73 -32.71 12.53
C THR A 15 19.31 -32.16 12.68
N ALA A 16 19.21 -30.91 13.12
CA ALA A 16 17.95 -30.17 13.08
C ALA A 16 17.58 -29.99 11.60
N SER A 17 16.77 -30.92 11.09
CA SER A 17 16.17 -30.77 9.77
C SER A 17 15.05 -29.75 9.89
N ALA A 18 15.12 -28.67 9.12
CA ALA A 18 14.01 -27.73 8.99
C ALA A 18 12.82 -28.45 8.33
N ASP A 19 11.65 -28.36 8.95
CA ASP A 19 10.41 -28.85 8.35
C ASP A 19 10.05 -27.94 7.17
N LYS A 20 9.68 -28.51 6.02
CA LYS A 20 9.33 -27.74 4.82
C LYS A 20 7.85 -27.84 4.54
N ILE A 21 7.19 -26.70 4.36
CA ILE A 21 5.79 -26.61 3.97
C ILE A 21 5.63 -25.85 2.66
N THR A 22 4.77 -26.35 1.76
CA THR A 22 4.44 -25.64 0.53
C THR A 22 3.16 -24.84 0.73
N ILE A 23 3.24 -23.52 0.55
CA ILE A 23 2.11 -22.60 0.64
C ILE A 23 1.94 -21.90 -0.71
N THR A 24 0.71 -21.92 -1.23
CA THR A 24 0.38 -21.19 -2.46
C THR A 24 0.10 -19.72 -2.18
N THR A 25 0.48 -18.83 -3.09
CA THR A 25 0.17 -17.40 -2.99
C THR A 25 0.15 -16.74 -4.38
N ALA A 26 -0.44 -15.55 -4.49
CA ALA A 26 -0.45 -14.74 -5.70
C ALA A 26 0.17 -13.36 -5.40
N PRO A 27 0.66 -12.63 -6.43
CA PRO A 27 1.01 -11.22 -6.25
C PRO A 27 -0.19 -10.43 -5.71
N TRP A 28 0.05 -9.67 -4.65
CA TRP A 28 -0.92 -8.80 -3.99
C TRP A 28 -0.16 -7.66 -3.30
N GLN A 29 0.39 -6.77 -4.12
CA GLN A 29 1.31 -5.72 -3.65
C GLN A 29 0.59 -4.70 -2.77
N PRO A 30 1.21 -4.21 -1.68
CA PRO A 30 2.61 -4.42 -1.26
C PRO A 30 2.81 -5.63 -0.33
N TYR A 31 1.76 -6.40 -0.05
CA TYR A 31 1.78 -7.49 0.92
C TYR A 31 2.52 -8.72 0.41
N VAL A 32 2.31 -9.05 -0.87
CA VAL A 32 2.96 -10.16 -1.57
C VAL A 32 3.45 -9.66 -2.92
N SER A 33 4.76 -9.71 -3.12
CA SER A 33 5.39 -9.35 -4.40
C SER A 33 5.40 -10.54 -5.37
N HIS A 34 5.74 -10.27 -6.62
CA HIS A 34 5.96 -11.32 -7.61
C HIS A 34 7.01 -12.33 -7.11
N GLU A 35 8.12 -11.85 -6.58
CA GLU A 35 9.23 -12.67 -6.09
C GLU A 35 9.02 -13.25 -4.68
N HIS A 36 7.76 -13.35 -4.23
CA HIS A 36 7.41 -13.88 -2.90
C HIS A 36 8.12 -13.12 -1.77
N ALA A 37 8.15 -11.80 -1.87
CA ALA A 37 8.56 -10.89 -0.80
C ALA A 37 7.36 -10.03 -0.37
N GLY A 38 7.58 -9.08 0.53
CA GLY A 38 6.54 -8.16 1.00
C GLY A 38 6.14 -8.44 2.44
N SER A 39 5.33 -7.52 2.98
CA SER A 39 5.09 -7.46 4.42
C SER A 39 4.32 -8.66 4.96
N ALA A 40 3.38 -9.22 4.19
CA ALA A 40 2.64 -10.41 4.60
C ALA A 40 3.48 -11.68 4.48
N VAL A 41 4.33 -11.79 3.46
CA VAL A 41 5.26 -12.93 3.31
C VAL A 41 6.26 -12.96 4.45
N ALA A 42 6.96 -11.85 4.68
CA ALA A 42 7.95 -11.73 5.74
C ALA A 42 7.34 -12.02 7.12
N LEU A 43 6.10 -11.58 7.35
CA LEU A 43 5.38 -11.84 8.58
C LEU A 43 5.13 -13.34 8.79
N LEU A 44 4.63 -14.03 7.77
CA LEU A 44 4.33 -15.46 7.89
C LEU A 44 5.61 -16.28 8.06
N GLU A 45 6.67 -15.94 7.31
CA GLU A 45 7.99 -16.57 7.44
C GLU A 45 8.57 -16.35 8.85
N GLN A 46 8.47 -15.13 9.39
CA GLN A 46 8.91 -14.84 10.75
C GLN A 46 8.14 -15.70 11.77
N VAL A 47 6.82 -15.86 11.61
CA VAL A 47 6.02 -16.70 12.52
C VAL A 47 6.49 -18.15 12.47
N PHE A 48 6.68 -18.73 11.28
CA PHE A 48 7.15 -20.12 11.12
C PHE A 48 8.62 -20.34 11.46
N SER A 49 9.46 -19.30 11.43
CA SER A 49 10.88 -19.40 11.83
C SER A 49 11.04 -19.81 13.31
N GLN A 50 10.04 -19.51 14.15
CA GLN A 50 10.05 -19.83 15.59
C GLN A 50 10.16 -21.33 15.90
N ASN A 51 9.74 -22.20 14.98
CA ASN A 51 9.89 -23.65 15.12
C ASN A 51 10.75 -24.28 14.02
N ASN A 52 11.61 -23.49 13.37
CA ASN A 52 12.47 -23.93 12.25
C ASN A 52 11.68 -24.51 11.06
N THR A 53 10.46 -24.00 10.79
CA THR A 53 9.71 -24.36 9.59
C THR A 53 10.05 -23.40 8.44
N GLU A 54 10.50 -23.95 7.32
CA GLU A 54 10.73 -23.22 6.07
C GLU A 54 9.50 -23.26 5.16
N ILE A 55 9.13 -22.10 4.61
CA ILE A 55 8.04 -21.99 3.64
C ILE A 55 8.60 -22.07 2.23
N THR A 56 8.06 -22.97 1.42
CA THR A 56 8.22 -22.97 -0.03
C THR A 56 7.00 -22.34 -0.67
N TRP A 57 7.18 -21.16 -1.26
CA TRP A 57 6.11 -20.45 -1.95
C TRP A 57 5.84 -21.03 -3.35
N LEU A 58 4.57 -21.24 -3.67
CA LEU A 58 4.12 -21.64 -4.99
C LEU A 58 3.18 -20.57 -5.57
N ARG A 59 3.62 -19.88 -6.64
CA ARG A 59 2.81 -18.86 -7.30
C ARG A 59 1.57 -19.46 -7.95
N GLN A 60 0.39 -18.96 -7.61
CA GLN A 60 -0.89 -19.38 -8.17
C GLN A 60 -1.97 -18.32 -7.93
N ASN A 61 -2.90 -18.16 -8.88
CA ASN A 61 -4.07 -17.30 -8.70
C ASN A 61 -4.91 -17.74 -7.49
N TYR A 62 -5.40 -16.77 -6.69
CA TYR A 62 -6.15 -17.05 -5.45
C TYR A 62 -7.45 -17.85 -5.66
N ASP A 63 -8.19 -17.65 -6.75
CA ASP A 63 -9.41 -18.43 -7.01
C ASP A 63 -9.05 -19.90 -7.26
N LEU A 64 -8.06 -20.15 -8.12
CA LEU A 64 -7.59 -21.50 -8.41
C LEU A 64 -7.02 -22.17 -7.15
N ALA A 65 -6.20 -21.45 -6.38
CA ALA A 65 -5.65 -21.96 -5.12
C ALA A 65 -6.79 -22.33 -4.15
N PHE A 66 -7.78 -21.46 -3.95
CA PHE A 66 -8.93 -21.77 -3.10
C PHE A 66 -9.67 -23.04 -3.55
N GLN A 67 -9.93 -23.20 -4.85
CA GLN A 67 -10.56 -24.41 -5.39
C GLN A 67 -9.75 -25.67 -5.08
N GLN A 68 -8.43 -25.64 -5.31
CA GLN A 68 -7.56 -26.79 -5.04
C GLN A 68 -7.45 -27.13 -3.54
N ILE A 69 -7.43 -26.12 -2.67
CA ILE A 69 -7.45 -26.31 -1.22
C ILE A 69 -8.77 -26.95 -0.77
N SER A 70 -9.91 -26.49 -1.30
CA SER A 70 -11.23 -27.06 -0.99
C SER A 70 -11.38 -28.52 -1.44
N ARG A 71 -10.70 -28.89 -2.53
CA ARG A 71 -10.61 -30.26 -3.05
C ARG A 71 -9.49 -31.10 -2.41
N LYS A 72 -8.72 -30.50 -1.49
CA LYS A 72 -7.60 -31.14 -0.78
C LYS A 72 -6.44 -31.54 -1.69
N GLU A 73 -6.31 -30.90 -2.86
CA GLU A 73 -5.22 -31.10 -3.83
C GLU A 73 -3.96 -30.30 -3.47
N LYS A 74 -4.13 -29.23 -2.70
CA LYS A 74 -3.05 -28.43 -2.11
C LYS A 74 -3.22 -28.36 -0.60
N LEU A 75 -2.14 -28.10 0.12
CA LEU A 75 -2.16 -28.06 1.58
C LEU A 75 -2.66 -26.72 2.12
N ALA A 76 -2.05 -25.61 1.68
CA ALA A 76 -2.33 -24.28 2.21
C ALA A 76 -2.21 -23.15 1.18
N SER A 77 -2.88 -22.03 1.47
CA SER A 77 -2.81 -20.80 0.68
C SER A 77 -2.92 -19.56 1.58
N PHE A 78 -2.25 -18.48 1.21
CA PHE A 78 -2.19 -17.25 2.01
C PHE A 78 -1.93 -15.99 1.14
N PRO A 79 -2.44 -14.80 1.50
CA PRO A 79 -3.43 -14.51 2.54
C PRO A 79 -4.89 -14.53 2.03
N TYR A 80 -5.85 -14.84 2.90
CA TYR A 80 -7.28 -14.82 2.57
C TYR A 80 -8.13 -14.11 3.62
N PHE A 81 -9.12 -13.36 3.16
CA PHE A 81 -10.24 -12.94 4.00
C PHE A 81 -11.07 -14.16 4.41
N LYS A 82 -11.52 -14.15 5.65
CA LYS A 82 -12.46 -15.15 6.17
C LYS A 82 -13.89 -14.75 5.81
N THR A 83 -14.59 -15.63 5.11
CA THR A 83 -16.03 -15.48 4.83
C THR A 83 -16.77 -16.74 5.27
N ALA A 84 -18.04 -16.59 5.63
CA ALA A 84 -18.91 -17.67 6.05
C ALA A 84 -19.07 -18.75 4.97
N GLU A 85 -19.03 -18.36 3.68
CA GLU A 85 -19.09 -19.32 2.58
C GLU A 85 -17.80 -20.15 2.47
N ARG A 86 -16.63 -19.49 2.53
CA ARG A 86 -15.33 -20.15 2.43
C ARG A 86 -15.03 -21.04 3.63
N ALA A 87 -15.43 -20.61 4.83
CA ALA A 87 -15.24 -21.34 6.08
C ALA A 87 -15.96 -22.70 6.12
N LYS A 88 -16.94 -22.94 5.24
CA LYS A 88 -17.59 -24.24 5.07
C LYS A 88 -16.75 -25.26 4.27
N LYS A 89 -15.75 -24.78 3.53
CA LYS A 89 -14.99 -25.55 2.52
C LYS A 89 -13.52 -25.77 2.89
N VAL A 90 -12.96 -24.90 3.73
CA VAL A 90 -11.53 -24.91 4.12
C VAL A 90 -11.35 -24.57 5.60
N LEU A 91 -10.22 -24.95 6.16
CA LEU A 91 -9.80 -24.54 7.50
C LEU A 91 -9.16 -23.15 7.45
N TYR A 92 -9.34 -22.37 8.51
CA TYR A 92 -8.74 -21.06 8.69
C TYR A 92 -7.82 -21.06 9.91
N SER A 93 -6.66 -20.40 9.80
CA SER A 93 -5.84 -20.04 10.95
C SER A 93 -6.52 -18.96 11.82
N ALA A 94 -5.94 -18.69 12.98
CA ALA A 94 -6.14 -17.45 13.70
C ALA A 94 -5.76 -16.24 12.81
N PRO A 95 -6.28 -15.03 13.11
CA PRO A 95 -5.88 -13.80 12.42
C PRO A 95 -4.36 -13.61 12.40
N ILE A 96 -3.79 -13.27 11.24
CA ILE A 96 -2.34 -13.04 11.09
C ILE A 96 -2.04 -11.54 11.04
N PHE A 97 -2.79 -10.79 10.23
CA PHE A 97 -2.71 -9.33 10.14
C PHE A 97 -4.06 -8.76 9.72
N GLN A 98 -4.20 -7.44 9.76
CA GLN A 98 -5.43 -6.75 9.34
C GLN A 98 -5.14 -5.77 8.21
N VAL A 99 -6.15 -5.56 7.37
CA VAL A 99 -6.15 -4.54 6.32
C VAL A 99 -7.47 -3.79 6.34
N THR A 100 -7.46 -2.57 5.80
CA THR A 100 -8.66 -1.75 5.63
C THR A 100 -9.04 -1.73 4.16
N SER A 101 -10.30 -2.04 3.87
CA SER A 101 -10.92 -1.93 2.55
C SER A 101 -11.80 -0.69 2.49
N HIS A 102 -11.79 -0.04 1.33
CA HIS A 102 -12.69 1.05 0.97
C HIS A 102 -13.35 0.77 -0.38
N ILE A 103 -14.40 1.53 -0.69
CA ILE A 103 -14.87 1.72 -2.07
C ILE A 103 -14.37 3.07 -2.55
N TYR A 104 -13.69 3.09 -3.69
CA TYR A 104 -13.10 4.28 -4.28
C TYR A 104 -13.88 4.76 -5.49
N PHE A 105 -13.82 6.06 -5.75
CA PHE A 105 -14.36 6.70 -6.95
C PHE A 105 -13.32 7.64 -7.56
N ASN A 106 -13.48 7.92 -8.86
CA ASN A 106 -12.72 8.96 -9.53
C ASN A 106 -13.50 10.28 -9.49
N ARG A 107 -12.99 11.29 -8.79
CA ARG A 107 -13.65 12.59 -8.61
C ARG A 107 -13.85 13.40 -9.91
N GLN A 108 -13.25 12.97 -11.01
CA GLN A 108 -13.47 13.56 -12.34
C GLN A 108 -14.81 13.12 -12.95
N TYR A 109 -15.26 11.90 -12.65
CA TYR A 109 -16.44 11.28 -13.29
C TYR A 109 -17.56 10.94 -12.32
N SER A 110 -17.23 10.84 -11.03
CA SER A 110 -18.14 10.40 -9.98
C SER A 110 -17.95 11.26 -8.73
N GLN A 111 -18.85 11.10 -7.78
CA GLN A 111 -18.89 11.92 -6.56
C GLN A 111 -19.09 11.05 -5.32
N GLN A 112 -18.93 11.68 -4.16
CA GLN A 112 -19.34 11.11 -2.89
C GLN A 112 -20.83 10.77 -2.93
N ILE A 113 -21.19 9.56 -2.50
CA ILE A 113 -22.56 9.07 -2.42
C ILE A 113 -22.75 8.30 -1.11
N GLU A 114 -24.01 8.13 -0.71
CA GLU A 114 -24.36 7.22 0.37
C GLU A 114 -24.26 5.76 -0.11
N GLN A 115 -23.90 4.86 0.80
CA GLN A 115 -23.79 3.42 0.52
C GLN A 115 -25.07 2.83 -0.12
N ALA A 116 -26.25 3.32 0.27
CA ALA A 116 -27.53 2.84 -0.25
C ALA A 116 -27.71 3.09 -1.75
N GLU A 117 -26.99 4.07 -2.31
CA GLU A 117 -27.10 4.44 -3.71
C GLU A 117 -26.19 3.65 -4.64
N LEU A 118 -25.19 2.93 -4.10
CA LEU A 118 -24.20 2.19 -4.87
C LEU A 118 -24.82 1.27 -5.93
N SER A 119 -25.97 0.67 -5.62
CA SER A 119 -26.70 -0.22 -6.54
C SER A 119 -27.14 0.44 -7.86
N LYS A 120 -27.16 1.78 -7.94
CA LYS A 120 -27.51 2.55 -9.14
C LYS A 120 -26.32 2.80 -10.08
N TYR A 121 -25.10 2.46 -9.66
CA TYR A 121 -23.86 2.82 -10.35
C TYR A 121 -23.09 1.62 -10.89
N ARG A 122 -22.16 1.87 -11.81
CA ARG A 122 -21.30 0.84 -12.39
C ARG A 122 -20.18 0.53 -11.41
N ILE A 123 -20.22 -0.63 -10.78
CA ILE A 123 -19.20 -1.07 -9.84
C ILE A 123 -18.30 -2.11 -10.52
N GLY A 124 -16.99 -2.02 -10.32
CA GLY A 124 -16.03 -3.06 -10.70
C GLY A 124 -15.63 -3.94 -9.51
N LYS A 125 -15.16 -5.16 -9.76
CA LYS A 125 -14.50 -6.03 -8.79
C LYS A 125 -13.48 -6.94 -9.46
N VAL A 126 -12.51 -7.44 -8.70
CA VAL A 126 -11.52 -8.40 -9.19
C VAL A 126 -12.04 -9.83 -9.01
N ALA A 127 -11.81 -10.68 -10.01
CA ALA A 127 -12.22 -12.08 -10.00
C ALA A 127 -11.65 -12.84 -8.80
N GLY A 128 -12.50 -13.59 -8.09
CA GLY A 128 -12.09 -14.41 -6.94
C GLY A 128 -11.77 -13.64 -5.66
N TYR A 129 -11.83 -12.30 -5.67
CA TYR A 129 -11.50 -11.49 -4.50
C TYR A 129 -12.68 -11.39 -3.53
N SER A 130 -12.32 -11.26 -2.26
CA SER A 130 -13.21 -10.79 -1.20
C SER A 130 -12.60 -9.51 -0.66
N TYR A 131 -13.44 -8.57 -0.26
CA TYR A 131 -13.06 -7.29 0.32
C TYR A 131 -13.50 -7.17 1.79
N GLY A 132 -14.06 -8.25 2.33
CA GLY A 132 -14.81 -8.28 3.58
C GLY A 132 -16.30 -8.43 3.30
N GLU A 133 -16.99 -9.23 4.12
CA GLU A 133 -18.39 -9.62 3.86
C GLU A 133 -19.36 -8.43 3.70
N ASN A 134 -19.07 -7.29 4.34
CA ASN A 134 -19.88 -6.09 4.22
C ASN A 134 -19.80 -5.51 2.81
N ILE A 135 -18.57 -5.34 2.29
CA ILE A 135 -18.34 -4.83 0.93
C ILE A 135 -18.73 -5.87 -0.12
N ASP A 136 -18.48 -7.16 0.13
CA ASP A 136 -18.80 -8.24 -0.81
C ASP A 136 -20.29 -8.27 -1.17
N LYS A 137 -21.17 -7.95 -0.20
CA LYS A 137 -22.62 -7.82 -0.43
C LYS A 137 -22.98 -6.64 -1.32
N LEU A 138 -22.24 -5.54 -1.22
CA LEU A 138 -22.48 -4.32 -2.01
C LEU A 138 -22.06 -4.49 -3.48
N VAL A 139 -21.12 -5.39 -3.75
CA VAL A 139 -20.51 -5.58 -5.07
C VAL A 139 -20.85 -6.92 -5.73
N GLU A 140 -21.93 -7.56 -5.30
CA GLU A 140 -22.36 -8.87 -5.81
C GLU A 140 -22.58 -8.85 -7.34
N LYS A 141 -23.15 -7.76 -7.86
CA LYS A 141 -23.47 -7.56 -9.29
C LYS A 141 -22.43 -6.74 -10.06
N ALA A 142 -21.25 -6.52 -9.48
CA ALA A 142 -20.20 -5.71 -10.09
C ALA A 142 -19.60 -6.37 -11.34
N LYS A 143 -19.14 -5.54 -12.29
CA LYS A 143 -18.36 -5.95 -13.46
C LYS A 143 -17.05 -6.58 -12.98
N ILE A 144 -16.73 -7.78 -13.48
CA ILE A 144 -15.56 -8.55 -13.05
C ILE A 144 -14.35 -8.21 -13.94
N PHE A 145 -13.21 -7.95 -13.30
CA PHE A 145 -11.91 -7.72 -13.89
C PHE A 145 -10.92 -8.80 -13.48
N ASN A 146 -9.90 -9.03 -14.30
CA ASN A 146 -8.92 -10.10 -14.06
C ASN A 146 -7.75 -9.69 -13.13
N SER A 147 -7.57 -8.38 -12.89
CA SER A 147 -6.53 -7.83 -12.01
C SER A 147 -6.96 -6.49 -11.40
N GLU A 148 -6.28 -6.09 -10.34
CA GLU A 148 -6.40 -4.76 -9.72
C GLU A 148 -6.07 -3.65 -10.70
N ASP A 149 -4.99 -3.81 -11.49
CA ASP A 149 -4.54 -2.83 -12.48
C ASP A 149 -5.63 -2.57 -13.53
N ALA A 150 -6.25 -3.63 -14.08
CA ALA A 150 -7.32 -3.48 -15.07
C ALA A 150 -8.58 -2.83 -14.47
N ALA A 151 -8.90 -3.15 -13.22
CA ALA A 151 -10.05 -2.57 -12.53
C ALA A 151 -9.83 -1.08 -12.20
N LEU A 152 -8.63 -0.71 -11.74
CA LEU A 152 -8.27 0.66 -11.45
C LEU A 152 -8.14 1.51 -12.72
N GLN A 153 -7.61 0.95 -13.80
CA GLN A 153 -7.60 1.60 -15.11
C GLN A 153 -9.02 1.93 -15.56
N ALA A 154 -9.97 0.98 -15.44
CA ALA A 154 -11.37 1.25 -15.77
C ALA A 154 -12.00 2.35 -14.90
N LEU A 155 -11.62 2.47 -13.63
CA LEU A 155 -12.06 3.57 -12.76
C LEU A 155 -11.47 4.91 -13.21
N LEU A 156 -10.19 4.92 -13.61
CA LEU A 156 -9.48 6.11 -14.09
C LEU A 156 -9.98 6.59 -15.46
N GLU A 157 -10.50 5.69 -16.29
CA GLU A 157 -11.08 5.98 -17.60
C GLU A 157 -12.58 6.30 -17.55
N GLY A 158 -13.23 6.08 -16.39
CA GLY A 158 -14.67 6.32 -16.22
C GLY A 158 -15.55 5.21 -16.79
N ASP A 159 -14.99 4.01 -17.01
CA ASP A 159 -15.71 2.80 -17.43
C ASP A 159 -16.56 2.20 -16.30
N ILE A 160 -16.10 2.39 -15.06
CA ILE A 160 -16.82 2.11 -13.82
C ILE A 160 -16.78 3.36 -12.94
N ASP A 161 -17.78 3.50 -12.07
CA ASP A 161 -17.93 4.64 -11.17
C ASP A 161 -17.28 4.36 -9.81
N TYR A 162 -17.32 3.09 -9.36
CA TYR A 162 -16.84 2.69 -8.04
C TYR A 162 -16.05 1.37 -8.06
N LEU A 163 -15.04 1.26 -7.20
CA LEU A 163 -14.14 0.09 -7.11
C LEU A 163 -13.77 -0.21 -5.65
N PRO A 164 -14.10 -1.39 -5.10
CA PRO A 164 -13.58 -1.83 -3.81
C PRO A 164 -12.11 -2.22 -3.91
N MET A 165 -11.30 -1.81 -2.94
CA MET A 165 -9.89 -2.19 -2.83
C MET A 165 -9.41 -2.01 -1.40
N THR A 166 -8.35 -2.72 -1.02
CA THR A 166 -7.64 -2.43 0.23
C THR A 166 -6.79 -1.18 0.07
N GLU A 167 -6.69 -0.39 1.14
CA GLU A 167 -6.00 0.90 1.16
C GLU A 167 -4.57 0.82 0.66
N SER A 168 -3.79 -0.12 1.19
CA SER A 168 -2.39 -0.25 0.79
C SER A 168 -2.20 -0.70 -0.65
N VAL A 169 -3.10 -1.55 -1.18
CA VAL A 169 -3.03 -2.00 -2.58
C VAL A 169 -3.36 -0.83 -3.50
N MET A 170 -4.41 -0.07 -3.20
CA MET A 170 -4.77 1.15 -3.94
C MET A 170 -3.61 2.14 -3.95
N ASN A 171 -3.06 2.45 -2.78
CA ASN A 171 -1.99 3.42 -2.65
C ASN A 171 -0.71 2.96 -3.36
N TYR A 172 -0.38 1.67 -3.29
CA TYR A 172 0.76 1.10 -4.00
C TYR A 172 0.62 1.27 -5.52
N ILE A 173 -0.54 0.90 -6.09
CA ILE A 173 -0.74 0.99 -7.55
C ILE A 173 -0.71 2.46 -7.99
N LEU A 174 -1.36 3.35 -7.24
CA LEU A 174 -1.33 4.80 -7.50
C LEU A 174 0.08 5.40 -7.40
N ASN A 175 0.89 4.97 -6.42
CA ASN A 175 2.26 5.43 -6.25
C ASN A 175 3.20 4.94 -7.36
N ASN A 176 2.95 3.78 -7.95
CA ASN A 176 3.91 3.14 -8.85
C ASN A 176 3.50 3.21 -10.34
N GLN A 177 2.20 3.18 -10.63
CA GLN A 177 1.69 3.10 -12.00
C GLN A 177 0.92 4.38 -12.42
N PHE A 178 0.14 4.98 -11.52
CA PHE A 178 -0.75 6.12 -11.84
C PHE A 178 -0.41 7.41 -11.07
N LYS A 179 0.89 7.72 -10.96
CA LYS A 179 1.43 8.82 -10.14
C LYS A 179 0.76 10.17 -10.37
N GLN A 180 0.49 10.50 -11.63
CA GLN A 180 -0.11 11.80 -12.03
C GLN A 180 -1.61 11.87 -11.74
N GLN A 181 -2.28 10.72 -11.62
CA GLN A 181 -3.73 10.63 -11.46
C GLN A 181 -4.15 10.26 -10.02
N LYS A 182 -3.20 9.97 -9.12
CA LYS A 182 -3.49 9.49 -7.75
C LYS A 182 -4.42 10.39 -6.94
N LEU A 183 -4.38 11.70 -7.16
CA LEU A 183 -5.25 12.66 -6.46
C LEU A 183 -6.69 12.68 -6.97
N LEU A 184 -6.95 12.04 -8.13
CA LEU A 184 -8.30 11.88 -8.68
C LEU A 184 -9.09 10.79 -7.96
N ILE A 185 -8.40 9.80 -7.38
CA ILE A 185 -9.04 8.70 -6.69
C ILE A 185 -9.31 9.08 -5.23
N LYS A 186 -10.56 8.92 -4.80
CA LYS A 186 -11.03 9.24 -3.45
C LYS A 186 -11.80 8.06 -2.86
N PRO A 187 -11.61 7.71 -1.58
CA PRO A 187 -12.46 6.74 -0.91
C PRO A 187 -13.82 7.36 -0.61
N LEU A 188 -14.88 6.55 -0.61
CA LEU A 188 -16.15 6.92 0.00
C LEU A 188 -15.98 7.01 1.52
N GLU A 189 -16.39 8.14 2.09
CA GLU A 189 -16.19 8.45 3.52
C GLU A 189 -16.86 7.42 4.46
N ASP A 190 -18.05 6.93 4.10
CA ASP A 190 -18.86 6.07 4.97
C ASP A 190 -18.53 4.57 4.83
N ILE A 191 -17.63 4.19 3.92
CA ILE A 191 -17.33 2.79 3.62
C ILE A 191 -15.87 2.49 3.91
N ARG A 192 -15.64 2.05 5.14
CA ARG A 192 -14.35 1.61 5.67
C ARG A 192 -14.55 0.31 6.44
N ASP A 193 -13.97 -0.78 5.95
CA ASP A 193 -14.06 -2.08 6.61
C ASP A 193 -12.67 -2.65 6.91
N THR A 194 -12.31 -2.74 8.19
CA THR A 194 -11.06 -3.35 8.63
C THR A 194 -11.30 -4.82 8.96
N LYS A 195 -10.62 -5.72 8.24
CA LYS A 195 -10.78 -7.17 8.38
C LYS A 195 -9.43 -7.86 8.50
N SER A 196 -9.42 -8.99 9.21
CA SER A 196 -8.25 -9.84 9.35
C SER A 196 -8.05 -10.76 8.14
N LEU A 197 -6.77 -11.01 7.86
CA LEU A 197 -6.30 -11.98 6.88
C LEU A 197 -5.76 -13.21 7.60
N HIS A 198 -5.94 -14.35 6.94
CA HIS A 198 -5.68 -15.66 7.49
C HIS A 198 -4.94 -16.54 6.47
N LEU A 199 -4.33 -17.61 6.96
CA LEU A 199 -3.95 -18.74 6.13
C LEU A 199 -5.16 -19.68 6.03
N ILE A 200 -5.41 -20.20 4.82
CA ILE A 200 -6.36 -21.29 4.62
C ILE A 200 -5.62 -22.61 4.43
N ALA A 201 -6.21 -23.70 4.90
CA ALA A 201 -5.68 -25.04 4.73
C ALA A 201 -6.77 -26.05 4.34
N ALA A 202 -6.36 -27.14 3.68
CA ALA A 202 -7.26 -28.21 3.30
C ALA A 202 -7.84 -28.91 4.55
N ASP A 203 -9.13 -29.25 4.51
CA ASP A 203 -9.77 -29.96 5.62
C ASP A 203 -9.41 -31.46 5.62
N ASN A 204 -8.18 -31.73 6.06
CA ASN A 204 -7.59 -33.06 6.24
C ASN A 204 -6.65 -33.07 7.47
N LYS A 205 -6.02 -34.21 7.76
CA LYS A 205 -5.14 -34.37 8.92
C LYS A 205 -3.95 -33.40 8.89
N GLN A 206 -3.33 -33.22 7.72
CA GLN A 206 -2.17 -32.34 7.55
C GLN A 206 -2.56 -30.86 7.70
N GLY A 207 -3.66 -30.43 7.09
CA GLY A 207 -4.15 -29.06 7.20
C GLY A 207 -4.57 -28.69 8.63
N ARG A 208 -5.21 -29.61 9.37
CA ARG A 208 -5.52 -29.40 10.79
C ARG A 208 -4.26 -29.28 11.65
N ALA A 209 -3.24 -30.10 11.39
CA ALA A 209 -1.96 -30.01 12.09
C ALA A 209 -1.28 -28.67 11.79
N LEU A 210 -1.22 -28.25 10.52
CA LEU A 210 -0.65 -26.97 10.10
C LEU A 210 -1.34 -25.78 10.77
N VAL A 211 -2.68 -25.74 10.74
CA VAL A 211 -3.46 -24.66 11.38
C VAL A 211 -3.23 -24.64 12.88
N LYS A 212 -3.20 -25.82 13.53
CA LYS A 212 -2.92 -25.91 14.96
C LYS A 212 -1.55 -25.33 15.30
N THR A 213 -0.50 -25.78 14.60
CA THR A 213 0.87 -25.28 14.80
C THR A 213 0.95 -23.78 14.55
N LEU A 214 0.38 -23.28 13.45
CA LEU A 214 0.38 -21.84 13.17
C LEU A 214 -0.33 -21.04 14.27
N ASN A 215 -1.46 -21.52 14.78
CA ASN A 215 -2.18 -20.84 15.86
C ASN A 215 -1.35 -20.80 17.16
N GLU A 216 -0.71 -21.92 17.53
CA GLU A 216 0.20 -21.98 18.68
C GLU A 216 1.38 -21.00 18.52
N LEU A 217 1.94 -20.88 17.31
CA LEU A 217 3.00 -19.92 17.01
C LEU A 217 2.50 -18.48 17.07
N LEU A 218 1.30 -18.19 16.57
CA LEU A 218 0.71 -16.85 16.60
C LEU A 218 0.45 -16.37 18.04
N GLU A 219 -0.02 -17.24 18.93
CA GLU A 219 -0.21 -16.92 20.36
C GLU A 219 1.09 -16.45 21.02
N GLN A 220 2.23 -17.03 20.64
CA GLN A 220 3.55 -16.65 21.18
C GLN A 220 4.01 -15.26 20.70
N VAL A 221 3.48 -14.77 19.59
CA VAL A 221 3.88 -13.48 19.01
C VAL A 221 2.91 -12.33 19.26
N VAL A 222 1.69 -12.61 19.71
CA VAL A 222 0.69 -11.58 20.04
C VAL A 222 1.14 -10.66 21.19
N ASP A 223 2.05 -11.10 22.06
CA ASP A 223 2.68 -10.25 23.09
C ASP A 223 3.70 -9.25 22.53
N LEU A 224 4.14 -9.43 21.28
CA LEU A 224 5.01 -8.49 20.58
C LEU A 224 4.12 -7.53 19.77
N LYS A 225 4.15 -6.24 20.12
CA LYS A 225 3.42 -5.13 19.44
C LYS A 225 3.76 -4.95 17.93
N SER A 226 4.42 -5.90 17.29
CA SER A 226 4.99 -5.84 15.93
C SER A 226 4.11 -6.40 14.81
N PHE A 227 2.86 -6.80 15.07
CA PHE A 227 1.98 -7.44 14.05
C PHE A 227 1.06 -6.48 13.27
N VAL A 228 1.16 -5.17 13.52
CA VAL A 228 0.44 -4.18 12.73
C VAL A 228 1.29 -3.82 11.52
N LEU A 229 0.90 -4.32 10.35
CA LEU A 229 1.51 -3.87 9.10
C LEU A 229 1.24 -2.38 8.93
N SER A 230 2.29 -1.59 8.74
CA SER A 230 2.15 -0.17 8.40
C SER A 230 1.44 -0.06 7.05
N PRO A 231 0.31 0.67 6.97
CA PRO A 231 -0.36 0.88 5.69
C PRO A 231 0.55 1.61 4.71
N GLU A 232 0.52 1.20 3.44
CA GLU A 232 1.15 1.98 2.37
C GLU A 232 0.44 3.32 2.27
N GLN A 233 1.18 4.42 2.32
CA GLN A 233 0.62 5.76 2.22
C GLN A 233 0.74 6.29 0.79
N LEU A 234 -0.22 7.10 0.36
CA LEU A 234 -0.04 7.88 -0.86
C LEU A 234 1.17 8.79 -0.70
N THR A 235 2.14 8.62 -1.58
CA THR A 235 3.27 9.55 -1.67
C THR A 235 2.77 10.86 -2.25
N ILE A 236 3.26 11.98 -1.74
CA ILE A 236 3.14 13.28 -2.42
C ILE A 236 4.50 13.51 -3.07
N GLU A 237 4.52 13.49 -4.40
CA GLU A 237 5.77 13.87 -5.08
C GLU A 237 5.91 15.38 -4.93
N PRO A 238 7.07 15.86 -4.45
CA PRO A 238 7.26 17.28 -4.28
C PRO A 238 7.31 17.95 -5.66
N ASP A 239 6.72 19.14 -5.74
CA ASP A 239 6.74 19.93 -6.96
C ASP A 239 8.17 20.42 -7.22
N ILE A 240 8.69 20.10 -8.41
CA ILE A 240 9.97 20.62 -8.87
C ILE A 240 9.69 21.77 -9.84
N ALA A 241 10.39 22.87 -9.66
CA ALA A 241 10.26 24.04 -10.49
C ALA A 241 11.61 24.57 -10.96
N LYS A 242 11.58 25.35 -12.02
CA LYS A 242 12.65 26.20 -12.49
C LYS A 242 12.29 27.64 -12.20
N LEU A 243 13.26 28.42 -11.72
CA LEU A 243 13.06 29.83 -11.47
C LEU A 243 13.23 30.65 -12.76
N ILE A 244 12.24 31.45 -13.10
CA ILE A 244 12.19 32.32 -14.27
C ILE A 244 12.04 33.78 -13.86
N THR A 245 12.49 34.70 -14.72
CA THR A 245 12.19 36.12 -14.57
C THR A 245 10.77 36.41 -15.03
N SER A 246 10.20 37.51 -14.57
CA SER A 246 8.86 37.95 -14.95
C SER A 246 8.93 39.37 -15.50
N GLU A 247 7.96 39.76 -16.33
CA GLU A 247 7.90 41.13 -16.86
C GLU A 247 7.84 42.16 -15.71
N GLY A 248 8.69 43.17 -15.76
CA GLY A 248 8.86 44.15 -14.67
C GLY A 248 9.71 43.67 -13.48
N TYR A 249 10.11 42.38 -13.44
CA TYR A 249 10.91 41.76 -12.38
C TYR A 249 12.08 40.96 -12.97
N PRO A 250 13.13 41.65 -13.47
CA PRO A 250 14.25 41.00 -14.15
C PRO A 250 15.23 40.29 -13.21
N ALA A 251 15.16 40.54 -11.90
CA ALA A 251 15.99 39.89 -10.89
C ALA A 251 15.13 38.99 -10.01
N ILE A 252 15.62 37.77 -9.77
CA ILE A 252 14.96 36.80 -8.89
C ILE A 252 15.57 36.96 -7.51
N LEU A 253 14.79 37.50 -6.57
CA LEU A 253 15.22 37.65 -5.19
C LEU A 253 14.62 36.55 -4.34
N ALA A 254 15.45 35.95 -3.50
CA ALA A 254 15.05 34.96 -2.51
C ALA A 254 15.34 35.50 -1.12
N GLN A 255 14.36 35.46 -0.23
CA GLN A 255 14.50 35.94 1.15
C GLN A 255 14.70 34.76 2.10
N THR A 256 15.48 34.95 3.16
CA THR A 256 15.81 33.90 4.15
C THR A 256 14.65 33.53 5.06
N ASP A 257 13.76 34.48 5.32
CA ASP A 257 12.61 34.36 6.22
C ASP A 257 11.52 35.38 5.82
N LEU A 258 10.44 35.42 6.59
CA LEU A 258 9.28 36.31 6.36
C LEU A 258 9.28 37.54 7.28
N THR A 259 10.39 37.81 7.98
CA THR A 259 10.48 38.96 8.89
C THR A 259 10.85 40.25 8.15
N GLU A 260 10.63 41.40 8.79
CA GLU A 260 11.01 42.71 8.21
C GLU A 260 12.52 42.86 7.99
N ASN A 261 13.35 42.04 8.65
CA ASN A 261 14.81 42.07 8.56
C ASN A 261 15.40 40.92 7.74
N ALA A 262 14.58 40.27 6.89
CA ALA A 262 15.03 39.16 6.07
C ALA A 262 16.25 39.54 5.21
N ALA A 263 17.24 38.64 5.13
CA ALA A 263 18.34 38.78 4.19
C ALA A 263 17.91 38.27 2.81
N PHE A 264 18.53 38.80 1.75
CA PHE A 264 18.19 38.47 0.37
C PHE A 264 19.37 37.87 -0.38
N TYR A 265 19.11 36.82 -1.15
CA TYR A 265 19.97 36.31 -2.20
C TYR A 265 19.42 36.72 -3.56
N THR A 266 20.33 37.00 -4.51
CA THR A 266 19.97 37.07 -5.92
C THR A 266 20.19 35.70 -6.55
N LEU A 267 19.15 35.14 -7.15
CA LEU A 267 19.19 33.85 -7.82
C LEU A 267 19.31 34.03 -9.33
N ALA A 268 20.09 33.15 -9.96
CA ALA A 268 20.20 33.12 -11.41
C ALA A 268 18.93 32.53 -12.04
N GLN A 269 18.54 33.04 -13.21
CA GLN A 269 17.49 32.42 -14.02
C GLN A 269 17.89 30.97 -14.34
N GLY A 270 16.93 30.05 -14.23
CA GLY A 270 17.15 28.62 -14.44
C GLY A 270 17.62 27.86 -13.20
N THR A 271 17.72 28.51 -12.04
CA THR A 271 17.86 27.81 -10.75
C THR A 271 16.70 26.83 -10.58
N LYS A 272 17.00 25.56 -10.32
CA LYS A 272 16.03 24.52 -10.03
C LYS A 272 15.73 24.52 -8.55
N VAL A 273 14.48 24.36 -8.19
CA VAL A 273 14.02 24.36 -6.80
C VAL A 273 13.02 23.24 -6.56
N LEU A 274 13.00 22.76 -5.32
CA LEU A 274 11.95 21.93 -4.76
C LEU A 274 10.97 22.85 -4.02
N VAL A 275 9.68 22.83 -4.37
CA VAL A 275 8.68 23.58 -3.61
C VAL A 275 8.32 22.78 -2.37
N ILE A 276 8.63 23.33 -1.20
CA ILE A 276 8.35 22.69 0.09
C ILE A 276 7.05 23.19 0.70
N GLU A 277 6.65 24.42 0.37
CA GLU A 277 5.36 24.99 0.78
C GLU A 277 4.89 26.00 -0.26
N TRP A 278 3.74 25.75 -0.86
CA TRP A 278 3.07 26.73 -1.71
C TRP A 278 2.46 27.83 -0.85
N SER A 279 2.56 29.07 -1.32
CA SER A 279 1.89 30.20 -0.68
C SER A 279 0.38 29.94 -0.55
N ASP A 280 -0.20 30.38 0.55
CA ASP A 280 -1.62 30.24 0.86
C ASP A 280 -2.53 30.82 -0.25
N VAL A 281 -2.08 31.88 -0.92
CA VAL A 281 -2.84 32.54 -2.00
C VAL A 281 -2.94 31.71 -3.28
N LEU A 282 -2.04 30.75 -3.48
CA LEU A 282 -2.13 29.80 -4.60
C LEU A 282 -3.01 28.59 -4.26
N LEU A 283 -3.12 28.25 -2.97
CA LEU A 283 -3.90 27.10 -2.51
C LEU A 283 -5.38 27.43 -2.24
N LYS A 284 -5.73 28.71 -2.07
CA LYS A 284 -7.08 29.16 -1.70
C LYS A 284 -7.73 29.94 -2.85
N PRO A 285 -9.04 29.76 -3.10
CA PRO A 285 -9.75 30.52 -4.12
C PRO A 285 -9.77 32.02 -3.78
N SER A 286 -9.47 32.87 -4.76
CA SER A 286 -9.60 34.33 -4.64
C SER A 286 -11.03 34.78 -4.97
N LYS A 287 -11.49 35.85 -4.31
CA LYS A 287 -12.78 36.49 -4.61
C LYS A 287 -12.72 37.45 -5.80
N SER A 288 -11.54 37.68 -6.37
CA SER A 288 -11.33 38.56 -7.52
C SER A 288 -10.25 38.01 -8.44
N ASP A 289 -10.25 38.47 -9.69
CA ASP A 289 -9.24 38.20 -10.71
C ASP A 289 -7.95 39.03 -10.53
N ARG A 290 -7.82 39.80 -9.45
CA ARG A 290 -6.61 40.60 -9.16
C ARG A 290 -5.41 39.70 -8.86
N ILE A 291 -4.52 39.58 -9.85
CA ILE A 291 -3.37 38.67 -9.79
C ILE A 291 -2.17 39.19 -9.00
N TYR A 292 -2.08 40.50 -8.72
CA TYR A 292 -0.86 41.10 -8.16
C TYR A 292 -0.44 40.48 -6.84
N LYS A 293 -1.40 40.24 -5.92
CA LYS A 293 -1.12 39.56 -4.65
C LYS A 293 -0.62 38.13 -4.89
N ASN A 294 -1.26 37.40 -5.80
CA ASN A 294 -0.88 36.01 -6.11
C ASN A 294 0.53 35.93 -6.69
N MET A 295 0.92 36.90 -7.52
CA MET A 295 2.26 36.99 -8.11
C MET A 295 3.33 37.36 -7.08
N MET A 296 3.00 38.28 -6.16
CA MET A 296 3.93 38.88 -5.22
C MET A 296 4.16 38.08 -3.94
N ASP A 297 3.20 37.25 -3.56
CA ASP A 297 3.36 36.36 -2.42
C ASP A 297 4.47 35.34 -2.66
N VAL A 298 4.97 34.74 -1.60
CA VAL A 298 6.15 33.88 -1.64
C VAL A 298 5.81 32.44 -1.29
N SER A 299 6.38 31.52 -2.04
CA SER A 299 6.40 30.10 -1.72
C SER A 299 7.76 29.72 -1.15
N LYS A 300 7.77 28.76 -0.22
CA LYS A 300 8.99 28.28 0.40
C LYS A 300 9.58 27.17 -0.46
N VAL A 301 10.88 27.26 -0.76
CA VAL A 301 11.56 26.37 -1.68
C VAL A 301 12.95 25.95 -1.17
N VAL A 302 13.44 24.80 -1.62
CA VAL A 302 14.82 24.34 -1.44
C VAL A 302 15.56 24.43 -2.77
N ILE A 303 16.73 25.06 -2.80
CA ILE A 303 17.54 25.19 -4.01
C ILE A 303 18.22 23.86 -4.38
N LEU A 304 18.10 23.43 -5.63
CA LEU A 304 18.59 22.14 -6.12
C LEU A 304 19.85 22.20 -6.98
N ASN A 305 20.27 23.39 -7.43
CA ASN A 305 21.51 23.57 -8.19
C ASN A 305 22.18 24.93 -7.95
N GLY A 306 23.46 25.04 -8.35
CA GLY A 306 24.23 26.28 -8.22
C GLY A 306 24.86 26.50 -6.84
N PRO A 307 25.29 27.74 -6.53
CA PRO A 307 26.09 28.03 -5.34
C PRO A 307 25.33 27.98 -4.01
N LEU A 308 23.99 27.93 -4.06
CA LEU A 308 23.12 27.97 -2.88
C LEU A 308 22.34 26.66 -2.65
N VAL A 309 22.78 25.55 -3.26
CA VAL A 309 22.17 24.21 -3.12
C VAL A 309 21.89 23.87 -1.66
N GLY A 310 20.71 23.30 -1.41
CA GLY A 310 20.26 22.86 -0.10
C GLY A 310 19.71 23.96 0.80
N LYS A 311 19.83 25.25 0.42
CA LYS A 311 19.23 26.33 1.20
C LYS A 311 17.72 26.37 1.03
N GLU A 312 17.03 26.47 2.16
CA GLU A 312 15.62 26.86 2.23
C GLU A 312 15.52 28.39 2.14
N VAL A 313 14.71 28.85 1.21
CA VAL A 313 14.45 30.28 0.98
C VAL A 313 13.00 30.48 0.54
N TYR A 314 12.51 31.72 0.60
CA TYR A 314 11.21 32.09 0.07
C TYR A 314 11.40 32.86 -1.24
N VAL A 315 10.69 32.45 -2.28
CA VAL A 315 10.74 33.05 -3.61
C VAL A 315 9.33 33.45 -4.02
N ARG A 316 9.20 34.60 -4.67
CA ARG A 316 7.91 35.08 -5.18
C ARG A 316 7.33 34.10 -6.20
N ASN A 317 6.02 33.87 -6.11
CA ASN A 317 5.29 32.92 -6.95
C ASN A 317 5.45 33.19 -8.45
N MET A 318 5.54 34.47 -8.85
CA MET A 318 5.73 34.85 -10.25
C MET A 318 6.98 34.23 -10.91
N HIS A 319 7.97 33.86 -10.09
CA HIS A 319 9.23 33.31 -10.58
C HIS A 319 9.23 31.78 -10.65
N ILE A 320 8.17 31.09 -10.21
CA ILE A 320 8.16 29.63 -10.09
C ILE A 320 7.44 29.02 -11.30
N GLU A 321 8.20 28.31 -12.14
CA GLU A 321 7.67 27.55 -13.29
C GLU A 321 7.84 26.05 -13.01
N LEU A 322 6.73 25.30 -12.89
CA LEU A 322 6.76 23.85 -12.71
C LEU A 322 7.40 23.15 -13.92
N ILE A 323 8.21 22.10 -13.68
CA ILE A 323 8.91 21.35 -14.74
C ILE A 323 8.55 19.88 -14.81
#